data_AF-A0A852W3F4-F1
#
_entry.id   AF-A0A852W3F4-F1
#
_cell.length_a   1.000
_cell.length_b   1.000
_cell.length_c   1.000
_cell.angle_alpha   90.00
_cell.angle_beta   90.00
_cell.angle_gamma   90.00
#
_symmetry.space_group_name_H-M   'P 1'
#
loop_
_entity.id
_entity.type
_entity.pdbx_description
1 polymer ?
#
loop_
_entity_poly.entity_id
_entity_poly.type
_entity_poly.pdbx_seq_one_letter_code
_entity_poly.pdbx_strand_id
1 'polypeptide(L)'
;MTSPGFRVVPDRVSARADVLDGAGSAVAGMRPSRAELDTGAYGVIGEFFSADATAAMRAGVEALDVLSASLHDLAASARKAVAAYLDTELRTAATFLDVDPAPAPAPVDGDR
;
A
#
# COMPACT_ATOMS: atom_id res chain seq x y z
N MET A 1 31.47 -3.10 -12.75
CA MET A 1 30.06 -3.44 -13.04
C MET A 1 29.21 -2.88 -11.92
N THR A 2 28.58 -1.72 -12.10
CA THR A 2 27.61 -1.19 -11.14
C THR A 2 26.35 -2.04 -11.27
N SER A 3 25.97 -2.72 -10.19
CA SER A 3 24.69 -3.43 -10.10
C SER A 3 23.57 -2.47 -10.52
N PRO A 4 22.56 -2.89 -11.31
CA PRO A 4 21.44 -2.01 -11.63
C PRO A 4 20.84 -1.52 -10.32
N GLY A 5 21.05 -0.23 -10.02
CA GLY A 5 20.67 0.37 -8.76
C GLY A 5 19.19 0.16 -8.50
N PHE A 6 18.82 -0.11 -7.26
CA PHE A 6 17.44 -0.14 -6.83
C PHE A 6 16.76 1.18 -7.24
N ARG A 7 15.84 1.13 -8.20
CA ARG A 7 15.14 2.29 -8.72
C ARG A 7 13.66 2.18 -8.38
N VAL A 8 13.19 3.08 -7.50
CA VAL A 8 11.77 3.26 -7.25
C VAL A 8 11.18 4.01 -8.45
N VAL A 9 10.06 3.50 -8.97
CA VAL A 9 9.27 4.19 -9.99
C VAL A 9 7.95 4.59 -9.34
N PRO A 10 7.82 5.84 -8.84
CA PRO A 10 6.65 6.32 -8.10
C PRO A 10 5.31 5.92 -8.73
N ASP A 11 5.16 6.16 -10.03
CA ASP A 11 3.92 5.87 -10.76
C ASP A 11 3.52 4.40 -10.71
N ARG A 12 4.51 3.48 -10.79
CA ARG A 12 4.25 2.04 -10.71
C ARG A 12 3.83 1.63 -9.31
N VAL A 13 4.43 2.23 -8.27
CA VAL A 13 4.08 1.93 -6.88
C VAL A 13 2.70 2.49 -6.56
N SER A 14 2.39 3.72 -6.99
CA SER A 14 1.05 4.33 -6.85
C SER A 14 -0.03 3.51 -7.55
N ALA A 15 0.21 3.11 -8.81
CA ALA A 15 -0.74 2.26 -9.53
C ALA A 15 -0.99 0.91 -8.83
N ARG A 16 0.05 0.33 -8.18
CA ARG A 16 -0.12 -0.88 -7.37
C ARG A 16 -0.86 -0.62 -6.07
N ALA A 17 -0.66 0.54 -5.44
CA ALA A 17 -1.44 0.94 -4.28
C ALA A 17 -2.94 1.02 -4.62
N ASP A 18 -3.30 1.58 -5.79
CA ASP A 18 -4.69 1.67 -6.21
C ASP A 18 -5.32 0.30 -6.51
N VAL A 19 -4.53 -0.62 -7.08
CA VAL A 19 -4.98 -2.02 -7.25
C VAL A 19 -5.24 -2.69 -5.90
N LEU A 20 -4.38 -2.48 -4.91
CA LEU A 20 -4.56 -3.03 -3.56
C LEU A 20 -5.79 -2.44 -2.87
N ASP A 21 -6.00 -1.13 -3.00
CA ASP A 21 -7.15 -0.42 -2.44
C ASP A 21 -8.48 -0.88 -3.06
N GLY A 22 -8.48 -1.08 -4.39
CA GLY A 22 -9.60 -1.68 -5.12
C GLY A 22 -9.85 -3.12 -4.71
N ALA A 23 -8.81 -3.92 -4.49
CA ALA A 23 -8.95 -5.29 -4.00
C ALA A 23 -9.53 -5.34 -2.58
N GLY A 24 -9.10 -4.45 -1.67
CA GLY A 24 -9.69 -4.31 -0.34
C GLY A 24 -11.19 -4.01 -0.41
N SER A 25 -11.56 -3.06 -1.26
CA SER A 25 -12.97 -2.70 -1.50
C SER A 25 -13.79 -3.87 -2.07
N ALA A 26 -13.22 -4.65 -3.00
CA ALA A 26 -13.88 -5.82 -3.55
C ALA A 26 -14.09 -6.92 -2.49
N VAL A 27 -13.08 -7.19 -1.66
CA VAL A 27 -13.16 -8.15 -0.55
C VAL A 27 -14.23 -7.71 0.48
N ALA A 28 -14.27 -6.43 0.83
CA ALA A 28 -15.31 -5.88 1.71
C ALA A 28 -16.73 -6.06 1.11
N GLY A 29 -16.86 -5.95 -0.21
CA GLY A 29 -18.10 -6.17 -0.94
C GLY A 29 -18.56 -7.64 -1.01
N MET A 30 -17.66 -8.60 -0.79
CA MET A 30 -18.01 -10.04 -0.74
C MET A 30 -18.67 -10.46 0.58
N ARG A 31 -18.78 -9.54 1.53
CA ARG A 31 -19.32 -9.83 2.85
C ARG A 31 -20.81 -10.18 2.75
N PRO A 32 -21.23 -11.38 3.21
CA PRO A 32 -22.64 -11.73 3.26
C PRO A 32 -23.40 -10.78 4.19
N SER A 33 -24.61 -10.42 3.77
CA SER A 33 -25.54 -9.60 4.53
C SER A 33 -26.01 -10.33 5.78
N ARG A 34 -26.41 -9.59 6.83
CA ARG A 34 -26.97 -10.20 8.06
C ARG A 34 -28.20 -11.07 7.79
N ALA A 35 -28.96 -10.77 6.75
CA ALA A 35 -30.13 -11.55 6.35
C ALA A 35 -29.74 -12.90 5.74
N GLU A 36 -28.58 -13.01 5.09
CA GLU A 36 -28.05 -14.27 4.54
C GLU A 36 -27.44 -15.18 5.62
N LEU A 37 -27.16 -14.63 6.79
CA LEU A 37 -26.64 -15.34 7.96
C LEU A 37 -27.74 -15.76 8.96
N ASP A 38 -29.02 -15.46 8.67
CA ASP A 38 -30.13 -15.80 9.56
C ASP A 38 -30.50 -17.28 9.41
N THR A 39 -30.30 -18.04 10.50
CA THR A 39 -30.50 -19.48 10.55
C THR A 39 -31.87 -19.88 11.09
N GLY A 40 -32.75 -18.92 11.39
CA GLY A 40 -34.10 -19.15 11.93
C GLY A 40 -34.97 -20.08 11.06
N ALA A 41 -34.64 -20.25 9.78
CA ALA A 41 -35.36 -21.12 8.85
C ALA A 41 -35.10 -22.64 9.06
N TYR A 42 -34.06 -23.05 9.80
CA TYR A 42 -33.62 -24.46 9.80
C TYR A 42 -34.21 -25.33 10.94
N GLY A 43 -34.94 -24.77 11.91
CA GLY A 43 -35.56 -25.53 13.02
C GLY A 43 -34.54 -26.23 13.94
N VAL A 44 -34.98 -27.10 14.86
CA VAL A 44 -34.14 -27.66 15.96
C VAL A 44 -32.99 -28.59 15.48
N ILE A 45 -33.22 -29.40 14.43
CA ILE A 45 -32.16 -30.22 13.79
C ILE A 45 -31.22 -29.32 12.98
N GLY A 46 -31.78 -28.29 12.36
CA GLY A 46 -31.02 -27.21 11.77
C GLY A 46 -30.17 -26.45 12.77
N GLU A 47 -30.64 -26.28 14.00
CA GLU A 47 -30.00 -25.47 15.05
C GLU A 47 -28.58 -25.97 15.34
N PHE A 48 -28.40 -27.29 15.42
CA PHE A 48 -27.09 -27.93 15.63
C PHE A 48 -26.12 -27.72 14.46
N PHE A 49 -26.55 -27.96 13.21
CA PHE A 49 -25.72 -27.71 12.03
C PHE A 49 -25.54 -26.22 11.75
N SER A 50 -26.53 -25.41 12.13
CA SER A 50 -26.52 -23.97 12.00
C SER A 50 -25.57 -23.33 12.98
N ALA A 51 -25.35 -23.91 14.17
CA ALA A 51 -24.37 -23.39 15.11
C ALA A 51 -22.96 -23.45 14.52
N ASP A 52 -22.56 -24.61 13.99
CA ASP A 52 -21.24 -24.79 13.35
C ASP A 52 -21.13 -24.01 12.04
N ALA A 53 -22.18 -24.02 11.21
CA ALA A 53 -22.21 -23.22 9.98
C ALA A 53 -22.15 -21.72 10.27
N THR A 54 -22.85 -21.24 11.31
CA THR A 54 -22.82 -19.83 11.75
C THR A 54 -21.45 -19.46 12.31
N ALA A 55 -20.82 -20.36 13.07
CA ALA A 55 -19.47 -20.14 13.57
C ALA A 55 -18.45 -20.04 12.43
N ALA A 56 -18.52 -20.95 11.46
CA ALA A 56 -17.67 -20.92 10.27
C ALA A 56 -17.92 -19.66 9.41
N MET A 57 -19.18 -19.29 9.20
CA MET A 57 -19.55 -18.05 8.48
C MET A 57 -19.06 -16.80 9.20
N ARG A 58 -19.20 -16.73 10.53
CA ARG A 58 -18.69 -15.60 11.33
C ARG A 58 -17.17 -15.49 11.25
N ALA A 59 -16.46 -16.61 11.38
CA ALA A 59 -15.01 -16.65 11.21
C ALA A 59 -14.60 -16.24 9.78
N GLY A 60 -15.38 -16.64 8.77
CA GLY A 60 -15.18 -16.22 7.39
C GLY A 60 -15.37 -14.72 7.19
N VAL A 61 -16.41 -14.12 7.77
CA VAL A 61 -16.64 -12.67 7.74
C VAL A 61 -15.49 -11.92 8.42
N GLU A 62 -15.04 -12.38 9.59
CA GLU A 62 -13.90 -11.79 10.28
C GLU A 62 -12.61 -11.88 9.46
N ALA A 63 -12.36 -13.01 8.80
CA ALA A 63 -11.22 -13.17 7.91
C ALA A 63 -11.28 -12.23 6.70
N LEU A 64 -12.46 -12.00 6.11
CA LEU A 64 -12.65 -11.03 5.03
C LEU A 64 -12.41 -9.60 5.51
N ASP A 65 -12.89 -9.25 6.70
CA ASP A 65 -12.68 -7.92 7.31
C ASP A 65 -11.17 -7.67 7.55
N VAL A 66 -10.46 -8.66 8.10
CA VAL A 66 -9.00 -8.58 8.32
C VAL A 66 -8.23 -8.48 7.00
N LEU A 67 -8.61 -9.26 5.99
CA LEU A 67 -7.97 -9.23 4.68
C LEU A 67 -8.17 -7.87 3.99
N SER A 68 -9.41 -7.36 3.98
CA SER A 68 -9.74 -6.04 3.45
C SER A 68 -8.90 -4.95 4.12
N ALA A 69 -8.87 -4.93 5.45
CA ALA A 69 -8.07 -3.95 6.21
C ALA A 69 -6.58 -4.04 5.87
N SER A 70 -6.03 -5.25 5.78
CA SER A 70 -4.62 -5.47 5.44
C SER A 70 -4.27 -4.96 4.04
N LEU A 71 -5.19 -5.10 3.06
CA LEU A 71 -4.99 -4.60 1.70
C LEU A 71 -5.02 -3.06 1.66
N HIS A 72 -5.95 -2.43 2.37
CA HIS A 72 -6.00 -0.97 2.50
C HIS A 72 -4.76 -0.41 3.22
N ASP A 73 -4.31 -1.06 4.28
CA ASP A 73 -3.10 -0.66 5.02
C ASP A 73 -1.84 -0.77 4.16
N LEU A 74 -1.75 -1.83 3.33
CA LEU A 74 -0.63 -1.99 2.39
C LEU A 74 -0.67 -0.92 1.30
N ALA A 75 -1.86 -0.59 0.75
CA ALA A 75 -2.03 0.50 -0.19
C ALA A 75 -1.60 1.85 0.41
N ALA A 76 -2.03 2.14 1.64
CA ALA A 76 -1.64 3.35 2.37
C ALA A 76 -0.13 3.41 2.62
N SER A 77 0.48 2.28 2.99
CA SER A 77 1.93 2.18 3.21
C SER A 77 2.72 2.40 1.91
N ALA A 78 2.24 1.88 0.78
CA ALA A 78 2.85 2.11 -0.52
C ALA A 78 2.80 3.59 -0.93
N ARG A 79 1.65 4.25 -0.72
CA ARG A 79 1.50 5.71 -0.96
C ARG A 79 2.45 6.53 -0.08
N LYS A 80 2.56 6.18 1.21
CA LYS A 80 3.51 6.82 2.14
C LYS A 80 4.96 6.64 1.70
N ALA A 81 5.34 5.44 1.23
CA ALA A 81 6.68 5.17 0.73
C ALA A 81 7.01 6.02 -0.51
N VAL A 82 6.05 6.16 -1.44
CA VAL A 82 6.21 7.05 -2.61
C VAL A 82 6.40 8.50 -2.19
N ALA A 83 5.57 9.00 -1.26
CA ALA A 83 5.69 10.36 -0.76
C ALA A 83 7.06 10.62 -0.11
N ALA A 84 7.53 9.69 0.74
CA ALA A 84 8.84 9.78 1.37
C ALA A 84 10.00 9.73 0.36
N TYR A 85 9.88 8.91 -0.69
CA TYR A 85 10.87 8.85 -1.76
C TYR A 85 10.95 10.19 -2.52
N LEU A 86 9.80 10.74 -2.94
CA LEU A 86 9.75 12.02 -3.64
C LEU A 86 10.27 13.18 -2.79
N ASP A 87 9.93 13.22 -1.51
CA ASP A 87 10.50 14.20 -0.57
C ASP A 87 12.03 14.11 -0.48
N THR A 88 12.56 12.88 -0.43
CA THR A 88 14.01 12.64 -0.40
C THR A 88 14.68 13.07 -1.70
N GLU A 89 14.09 12.77 -2.86
CA GLU A 89 14.56 13.22 -4.17
C GLU A 89 14.57 14.76 -4.26
N LEU A 90 13.51 15.43 -3.79
CA LEU A 90 13.43 16.90 -3.77
C LEU A 90 14.51 17.53 -2.88
N ARG A 91 14.70 17.01 -1.65
CA ARG A 91 15.76 17.49 -0.74
C ARG A 91 17.16 17.26 -1.33
N THR A 92 17.36 16.12 -1.99
CA THR A 92 18.63 15.81 -2.65
C THR A 92 18.89 16.76 -3.81
N ALA A 93 17.90 16.97 -4.68
CA ALA A 93 17.99 17.90 -5.81
C ALA A 93 18.27 19.34 -5.35
N ALA A 94 17.60 19.81 -4.30
CA ALA A 94 17.85 21.14 -3.72
C ALA A 94 19.30 21.27 -3.24
N THR A 95 19.80 20.25 -2.53
CA THR A 95 21.20 20.23 -2.05
C THR A 95 22.20 20.34 -3.20
N PHE A 96 21.96 19.66 -4.33
CA PHE A 96 22.85 19.73 -5.50
C PHE A 96 22.77 21.06 -6.26
N LEU A 97 21.60 21.72 -6.25
CA LEU A 97 21.41 23.02 -6.91
C LEU A 97 21.98 24.19 -6.10
N ASP A 98 22.07 24.06 -4.77
CA ASP A 98 22.66 25.05 -3.87
C ASP A 98 24.21 24.96 -3.77
N VAL A 99 24.86 24.01 -4.45
CA VAL A 99 26.33 23.94 -4.49
C VAL A 99 26.87 25.03 -5.45
N ASP A 100 27.44 26.09 -4.88
CA ASP A 100 28.15 27.16 -5.58
C ASP A 100 29.24 26.58 -6.52
N PRO A 101 29.35 27.01 -7.79
CA PRO A 101 30.40 26.52 -8.68
C PRO A 101 31.78 26.79 -8.07
N ALA A 102 32.69 25.83 -8.23
CA ALA A 102 34.06 25.95 -7.76
C ALA A 102 34.66 27.32 -8.18
N PRO A 103 35.38 28.03 -7.29
CA PRO A 103 35.96 29.31 -7.64
C PRO A 103 36.80 29.16 -8.90
N ALA A 104 36.60 30.09 -9.85
CA ALA A 104 37.31 30.08 -11.11
C ALA A 104 38.83 29.93 -10.85
N PRO A 105 39.54 29.10 -11.63
CA PRO A 105 40.97 28.93 -11.44
C PRO A 105 41.63 30.32 -11.50
N ALA A 106 42.46 30.60 -10.48
CA ALA A 106 43.18 31.87 -10.40
C ALA A 106 43.88 32.13 -11.75
N PRO A 107 43.85 33.38 -12.26
CA PRO A 107 44.58 33.71 -13.47
C PRO A 107 46.03 33.29 -13.24
N VAL A 108 46.51 32.40 -14.10
CA VAL A 108 47.93 32.09 -14.15
C VAL A 108 48.57 33.41 -14.59
N ASP A 109 49.28 34.07 -13.68
CA ASP A 109 50.03 35.28 -14.00
C ASP A 109 51.00 34.93 -15.14
N GLY A 110 50.57 35.28 -16.36
CA GLY A 110 51.45 35.34 -17.51
C GLY A 110 52.37 36.55 -17.34
N ASP A 111 53.65 36.32 -17.62
CA ASP A 111 54.70 37.30 -17.83
C ASP A 111 55.38 37.89 -16.58
N ARG A 112 56.50 37.28 -16.13
CA ARG A 112 57.86 37.53 -16.65
C ARG A 112 58.95 36.76 -15.91
#